data_AF-A0AAV4HIF0-F1
#
_entry.id   AF-A0AAV4HIF0-F1
#
_cell.length_a   1.000
_cell.length_b   1.000
_cell.length_c   1.000
_cell.angle_alpha   90.00
_cell.angle_beta   90.00
_cell.angle_gamma   90.00
#
_symmetry.space_group_name_H-M   'P 1'
#
loop_
_entity.id
_entity.type
_entity.pdbx_description
1 polymer ?
#
loop_
_entity_poly.entity_id
_entity_poly.type
_entity_poly.pdbx_seq_one_letter_code
_entity_poly.pdbx_strand_id
1 'polypeptide(L)'
;MLPMSDLASYLDIPIFSWVSNMPELDDKAVKNTLVRAVAAISSLSDILLFFCTKMGWYHLAMISTSDEKSVSMAGFYRSKLKLNEKFYLTRDFNSIDKNVSEEKIRQMFRDIKREARGRLWKHVPREDECN
;
A
#
# COMPACT_ATOMS: atom_id res chain seq x y z
N MET A 1 -15.94 -10.01 9.79
CA MET A 1 -15.68 -9.50 11.15
C MET A 1 -16.33 -8.17 11.45
N LEU A 2 -16.53 -7.27 10.49
CA LEU A 2 -17.17 -5.97 10.75
C LEU A 2 -18.52 -6.10 11.49
N PRO A 3 -19.52 -6.87 11.01
CA PRO A 3 -20.82 -6.96 11.69
C PRO A 3 -20.73 -7.57 13.09
N MET A 4 -19.88 -8.60 13.26
CA MET A 4 -19.66 -9.23 14.56
C MET A 4 -19.06 -8.26 15.58
N SER A 5 -18.13 -7.41 15.13
CA SER A 5 -17.53 -6.40 15.99
C SER A 5 -18.45 -5.24 16.33
N ASP A 6 -19.37 -4.86 15.42
CA ASP A 6 -20.44 -3.90 15.73
C ASP A 6 -21.34 -4.45 16.82
N LEU A 7 -21.83 -5.68 16.63
CA LEU A 7 -22.73 -6.32 17.59
C LEU A 7 -22.07 -6.54 18.95
N ALA A 8 -20.82 -7.00 18.96
CA ALA A 8 -20.06 -7.20 20.18
C ALA A 8 -19.83 -5.90 20.95
N SER A 9 -19.58 -4.79 20.26
CA SER A 9 -19.41 -3.47 20.89
C SER A 9 -20.75 -2.95 21.44
N TYR A 10 -21.85 -3.18 20.71
CA TYR A 10 -23.20 -2.83 21.17
C TYR A 10 -23.62 -3.61 22.43
N LEU A 11 -23.24 -4.89 22.51
CA LEU A 11 -23.56 -5.77 23.64
C LEU A 11 -22.53 -5.73 24.78
N ASP A 12 -21.48 -4.91 24.66
CA ASP A 12 -20.34 -4.85 25.59
C ASP A 12 -19.67 -6.22 25.84
N ILE A 13 -19.54 -7.03 24.78
CA ILE A 13 -18.92 -8.36 24.81
C ILE A 13 -17.53 -8.29 24.19
N PRO A 14 -16.46 -8.69 24.89
CA PRO A 14 -15.12 -8.74 24.31
C PRO A 14 -15.05 -9.81 23.22
N ILE A 15 -14.47 -9.45 22.07
CA ILE A 15 -14.19 -10.39 20.99
C ILE A 15 -12.73 -10.34 20.59
N PHE A 16 -12.16 -11.51 20.32
CA PHE A 16 -10.78 -11.68 19.93
C PHE A 16 -10.71 -12.10 18.46
N SER A 17 -9.98 -11.35 17.64
CA SER A 17 -9.72 -11.71 16.25
C SER A 17 -8.24 -11.96 15.99
N TRP A 18 -7.94 -13.12 15.40
CA TRP A 18 -6.57 -13.49 15.02
C TRP A 18 -6.34 -13.50 13.50
N VAL A 19 -7.34 -13.16 12.68
CA VAL A 19 -7.21 -13.16 11.20
C VAL A 19 -7.64 -11.86 10.52
N SER A 20 -8.36 -10.96 11.20
CA SER A 20 -8.94 -9.78 10.55
C SER A 20 -8.09 -8.54 10.71
N ASN A 21 -7.53 -8.08 9.60
CA ASN A 21 -6.61 -6.96 9.51
C ASN A 21 -7.19 -5.73 8.78
N MET A 22 -8.51 -5.70 8.57
CA MET A 22 -9.17 -4.55 7.96
C MET A 22 -8.94 -3.28 8.80
N PRO A 23 -8.62 -2.12 8.18
CA PRO A 23 -8.34 -0.87 8.89
C PRO A 23 -9.53 -0.33 9.68
N GLU A 24 -10.76 -0.56 9.21
CA GLU A 24 -12.00 -0.10 9.85
C GLU A 24 -12.19 -0.73 11.25
N LEU A 25 -11.46 -1.80 11.55
CA LEU A 25 -11.46 -2.46 12.86
C LEU A 25 -10.53 -1.78 13.89
N ASP A 26 -9.77 -0.76 13.51
CA ASP A 26 -8.96 0.05 14.44
C ASP A 26 -9.73 1.16 15.14
N ASP A 27 -10.92 1.54 14.64
CA ASP A 27 -11.71 2.59 15.27
C ASP A 27 -12.21 2.13 16.64
N LYS A 28 -11.54 2.55 17.71
CA LYS A 28 -11.91 2.21 19.09
C LYS A 28 -13.06 3.03 19.65
N ALA A 29 -13.50 4.08 18.96
CA ALA A 29 -14.75 4.75 19.32
C ALA A 29 -15.95 3.86 18.98
N VAL A 30 -15.85 3.07 17.90
CA VAL A 30 -16.92 2.16 17.44
C VAL A 30 -16.68 0.70 17.86
N LYS A 31 -15.43 0.24 17.83
CA LYS A 31 -15.00 -1.15 18.06
C LYS A 31 -14.25 -1.32 19.37
N ASN A 32 -14.81 -0.76 20.45
CA ASN A 32 -14.17 -0.69 21.77
C ASN A 32 -13.89 -2.07 22.41
N THR A 33 -14.73 -3.07 22.16
CA THR A 33 -14.58 -4.44 22.72
C THR A 33 -13.75 -5.38 21.87
N LEU A 34 -13.31 -4.94 20.67
CA LEU A 34 -12.51 -5.76 19.77
C LEU A 34 -11.04 -5.73 20.14
N VAL A 35 -10.48 -6.90 20.45
CA VAL A 35 -9.04 -7.13 20.60
C VAL A 35 -8.53 -7.92 19.40
N ARG A 36 -7.38 -7.51 18.84
CA ARG A 36 -6.79 -8.15 17.66
C ARG A 36 -5.37 -8.60 17.93
N ALA A 37 -5.04 -9.81 17.48
CA ALA A 37 -3.68 -10.34 17.52
C ALA A 37 -2.85 -9.93 16.30
N VAL A 38 -3.50 -9.51 15.21
CA VAL A 38 -2.85 -9.11 13.96
C VAL A 38 -3.02 -7.61 13.79
N ALA A 39 -1.92 -6.93 13.43
CA ALA A 39 -1.92 -5.51 13.11
C ALA A 39 -2.82 -5.21 11.90
N ALA A 40 -3.30 -3.99 11.80
CA ALA A 40 -4.00 -3.58 10.60
C ALA A 40 -3.12 -3.66 9.37
N ILE A 41 -3.75 -3.95 8.23
CA ILE A 41 -3.07 -4.01 6.93
C ILE A 41 -2.46 -2.65 6.55
N SER A 42 -2.99 -1.55 7.10
CA SER A 42 -2.43 -0.21 6.96
C SER A 42 -1.01 -0.11 7.53
N SER A 43 -0.69 -0.82 8.62
CA SER A 43 0.64 -0.84 9.23
C SER A 43 1.70 -1.43 8.32
N LEU A 44 1.33 -2.30 7.37
CA LEU A 44 2.27 -2.81 6.37
C LEU A 44 2.80 -1.69 5.46
N SER A 45 1.97 -0.67 5.18
CA SER A 45 2.40 0.48 4.38
C SER A 45 3.53 1.25 5.04
N ASP A 46 3.49 1.40 6.37
CA ASP A 46 4.53 2.07 7.14
C ASP A 46 5.84 1.26 7.14
N ILE A 47 5.74 -0.07 7.24
CA ILE A 47 6.89 -0.97 7.14
C ILE A 47 7.54 -0.87 5.75
N LEU A 48 6.76 -0.92 4.68
CA LEU A 48 7.27 -0.78 3.32
C LEU A 48 7.94 0.57 3.09
N LEU A 49 7.34 1.65 3.58
CA LEU A 49 7.91 2.99 3.49
C LEU A 49 9.25 3.09 4.23
N PHE A 50 9.34 2.49 5.43
CA PHE A 50 10.57 2.40 6.20
C PHE A 50 11.67 1.67 5.41
N PHE A 51 11.36 0.51 4.83
CA PHE A 51 12.32 -0.24 4.00
C PHE A 51 12.78 0.57 2.79
N CYS A 52 11.86 1.16 2.03
CA CYS A 52 12.22 1.97 0.87
C CYS A 52 13.10 3.17 1.28
N THR A 53 12.81 3.82 2.41
CA THR A 53 13.63 4.92 2.93
C THR A 53 15.04 4.45 3.28
N LYS A 54 15.17 3.31 3.99
CA LYS A 54 16.47 2.78 4.42
C LYS A 54 17.33 2.31 3.26
N MET A 55 16.70 1.82 2.19
CA MET A 55 17.40 1.38 0.98
C MET A 55 17.64 2.51 -0.03
N GLY A 56 17.16 3.73 0.23
CA GLY A 56 17.24 4.85 -0.72
C GLY A 56 16.36 4.66 -1.96
N TRP A 57 15.34 3.81 -1.90
CA TRP A 57 14.42 3.52 -3.00
C TRP A 57 13.28 4.52 -3.06
N TYR A 58 13.56 5.69 -3.63
CA TYR A 58 12.58 6.77 -3.73
C TYR A 58 11.73 6.70 -5.02
N HIS A 59 12.15 5.91 -6.00
CA HIS A 59 11.44 5.74 -7.27
C HIS A 59 10.74 4.38 -7.29
N LEU A 60 9.41 4.40 -7.24
CA LEU A 60 8.61 3.20 -7.08
C LEU A 60 7.69 3.00 -8.29
N ALA A 61 7.32 1.75 -8.55
CA ALA A 61 6.20 1.39 -9.39
C ALA A 61 5.30 0.46 -8.57
N MET A 62 3.99 0.67 -8.65
CA MET A 62 3.02 -0.10 -7.89
C MET A 62 2.12 -0.89 -8.82
N ILE A 63 1.89 -2.15 -8.45
CA ILE A 63 1.02 -3.09 -9.15
C ILE A 63 0.14 -3.74 -8.10
N SER A 64 -1.18 -3.68 -8.28
CA SER A 64 -2.14 -4.36 -7.41
C SER A 64 -3.07 -5.24 -8.23
N THR A 65 -3.43 -6.40 -7.67
CA THR A 65 -4.50 -7.23 -8.21
C THR A 65 -5.87 -6.64 -7.91
N SER A 66 -6.91 -7.10 -8.61
CA SER A 66 -8.30 -6.65 -8.50
C SER A 66 -9.05 -7.14 -7.27
N ASP A 67 -8.43 -7.98 -6.43
CA ASP A 67 -9.06 -8.36 -5.17
C ASP A 67 -9.11 -7.17 -4.19
N GLU A 68 -10.23 -7.09 -3.46
CA GLU A 68 -10.56 -6.00 -2.54
C GLU A 68 -9.43 -5.69 -1.54
N LYS A 69 -8.77 -6.73 -1.02
CA LYS A 69 -7.66 -6.58 -0.06
C LYS A 69 -6.46 -5.90 -0.71
N SER A 70 -6.06 -6.34 -1.89
CA SER A 70 -4.91 -5.79 -2.62
C SER A 70 -5.15 -4.37 -3.09
N VAL A 71 -6.36 -4.07 -3.58
CA VAL A 71 -6.76 -2.70 -3.96
C VAL A 71 -6.74 -1.77 -2.73
N SER A 72 -7.31 -2.20 -1.61
CA SER A 72 -7.33 -1.42 -0.37
C SER A 72 -5.91 -1.13 0.11
N MET A 73 -5.06 -2.16 0.17
CA MET A 73 -3.66 -2.03 0.58
C MET A 73 -2.85 -1.09 -0.32
N ALA A 74 -3.00 -1.22 -1.64
CA ALA A 74 -2.37 -0.31 -2.61
C ALA A 74 -2.87 1.14 -2.45
N GLY A 75 -4.16 1.32 -2.14
CA GLY A 75 -4.75 2.61 -1.83
C GLY A 75 -4.15 3.27 -0.58
N PHE A 76 -3.98 2.51 0.50
CA PHE A 76 -3.31 3.01 1.72
C PHE A 76 -1.86 3.38 1.45
N TYR A 77 -1.12 2.52 0.76
CA TYR A 77 0.29 2.78 0.47
C TYR A 77 0.44 4.01 -0.43
N ARG A 78 -0.38 4.16 -1.47
CA ARG A 78 -0.41 5.37 -2.31
C ARG A 78 -0.67 6.63 -1.49
N SER A 79 -1.63 6.57 -0.58
CA SER A 79 -1.96 7.72 0.27
C SER A 79 -0.77 8.12 1.16
N LYS A 80 -0.05 7.14 1.71
CA LYS A 80 1.19 7.37 2.46
C LYS A 80 2.32 7.94 1.60
N LEU A 81 2.50 7.44 0.38
CA LEU A 81 3.50 7.97 -0.56
C LEU A 81 3.19 9.43 -0.93
N LYS A 82 1.93 9.78 -1.18
CA LYS A 82 1.52 11.17 -1.48
C LYS A 82 1.82 12.15 -0.35
N LEU A 83 1.78 11.69 0.90
CA LEU A 83 2.13 12.50 2.07
C LEU A 83 3.66 12.68 2.24
N ASN A 84 4.47 11.91 1.51
CA ASN A 84 5.93 11.95 1.59
C ASN A 84 6.51 12.39 0.26
N GLU A 85 6.82 13.69 0.12
CA GLU A 85 7.31 14.32 -1.12
C GLU A 85 8.61 13.70 -1.67
N LYS A 86 9.36 12.97 -0.84
CA LYS A 86 10.56 12.24 -1.25
C LYS A 86 10.28 11.07 -2.18
N PHE A 87 9.08 10.50 -2.15
CA PHE A 87 8.76 9.33 -2.95
C PHE A 87 8.08 9.71 -4.26
N TYR A 88 8.58 9.11 -5.34
CA TYR A 88 8.07 9.29 -6.67
C TYR A 88 7.46 7.99 -7.19
N LEU A 89 6.16 8.02 -7.47
CA LEU A 89 5.45 6.89 -8.07
C LEU A 89 5.47 7.01 -9.59
N THR A 90 6.29 6.18 -10.24
CA THR A 90 6.48 6.17 -11.70
C THR A 90 5.21 5.73 -12.42
N ARG A 91 4.68 4.58 -12.00
CA ARG A 91 3.45 4.00 -12.54
C ARG A 91 2.66 3.30 -11.46
N ASP A 92 1.37 3.24 -11.74
CA ASP A 92 0.39 2.67 -10.83
C ASP A 92 -0.61 1.85 -11.65
N PHE A 93 -0.45 0.53 -11.62
CA PHE A 93 -1.38 -0.40 -12.24
C PHE A 93 -2.31 -0.94 -11.16
N ASN A 94 -3.49 -0.35 -11.08
CA ASN A 94 -4.51 -0.75 -10.13
C ASN A 94 -5.39 -1.86 -10.67
N SER A 95 -5.76 -2.75 -9.76
CA SER A 95 -6.87 -3.67 -9.96
C SER A 95 -6.71 -4.56 -11.19
N ILE A 96 -5.54 -5.18 -11.33
CA ILE A 96 -5.26 -6.13 -12.40
C ILE A 96 -5.94 -7.47 -12.10
N ASP A 97 -6.65 -8.00 -13.08
CA ASP A 97 -7.23 -9.33 -13.00
C ASP A 97 -6.15 -10.40 -12.72
N LYS A 98 -6.47 -11.38 -11.88
CA LYS A 98 -5.57 -12.51 -11.58
C LYS A 98 -5.29 -13.38 -12.81
N ASN A 99 -6.22 -13.40 -13.77
CA ASN A 99 -6.13 -14.14 -15.02
C ASN A 99 -5.62 -13.28 -16.19
N VAL A 100 -4.85 -12.23 -15.89
CA VAL A 100 -4.24 -11.38 -16.91
C VAL A 100 -3.32 -12.19 -17.82
N SER A 101 -3.40 -11.95 -19.13
CA SER A 101 -2.53 -12.65 -20.09
C SER A 101 -1.07 -12.27 -19.92
N GLU A 102 -0.17 -13.19 -20.29
CA GLU A 102 1.27 -12.96 -20.23
C GLU A 102 1.68 -11.77 -21.11
N GLU A 103 1.05 -11.61 -22.27
CA GLU A 103 1.29 -10.47 -23.17
C GLU A 103 1.00 -9.13 -22.48
N LYS A 104 -0.07 -9.07 -21.69
CA LYS A 104 -0.45 -7.87 -20.96
C LYS A 104 0.51 -7.59 -19.79
N ILE A 105 0.96 -8.62 -19.08
CA ILE A 105 2.04 -8.48 -18.07
C ILE A 105 3.31 -7.94 -18.74
N ARG A 106 3.74 -8.55 -19.85
CA ARG A 106 4.92 -8.10 -20.62
C ARG A 106 4.78 -6.66 -21.07
N GLN A 107 3.58 -6.25 -21.50
CA GLN A 107 3.30 -4.87 -21.88
C GLN A 107 3.48 -3.91 -20.71
N MET A 108 2.92 -4.21 -19.53
CA MET A 108 3.10 -3.38 -18.34
C MET A 108 4.57 -3.23 -17.96
N PHE A 109 5.35 -4.32 -18.00
CA PHE A 109 6.78 -4.26 -17.76
C PHE A 109 7.51 -3.35 -18.76
N ARG A 110 7.14 -3.39 -20.04
CA ARG A 110 7.69 -2.48 -21.06
C ARG A 110 7.36 -1.03 -20.74
N ASP A 111 6.13 -0.75 -20.33
CA ASP A 111 5.69 0.60 -19.98
C ASP A 111 6.45 1.15 -18.77
N ILE A 112 6.62 0.35 -17.70
CA ILE A 112 7.43 0.71 -16.52
C ILE A 112 8.88 1.00 -16.93
N LYS A 113 9.49 0.10 -17.71
CA LYS A 113 10.89 0.27 -18.16
C LYS A 113 11.07 1.53 -19.01
N ARG A 114 10.13 1.83 -19.90
CA ARG A 114 10.17 3.02 -20.75
C ARG A 114 10.13 4.30 -19.91
N GLU A 115 9.24 4.38 -18.95
CA GLU A 115 9.07 5.57 -18.11
C GLU A 115 10.22 5.76 -17.13
N ALA A 116 10.76 4.68 -16.57
CA ALA A 116 11.97 4.73 -15.74
C ALA A 116 13.18 5.29 -16.53
N ARG A 117 13.37 4.86 -17.78
CA ARG A 117 14.46 5.32 -18.65
C ARG A 117 14.32 6.79 -19.08
N GLY A 118 13.10 7.23 -19.40
CA GLY A 118 12.85 8.61 -19.85
C GLY A 118 13.10 9.68 -18.79
N ARG A 119 13.17 9.31 -17.49
CA ARG A 119 13.31 10.25 -16.37
C ARG A 119 14.64 10.21 -15.62
N LEU A 120 15.43 9.14 -15.76
CA LEU A 120 16.83 9.13 -15.31
C LEU A 120 17.62 10.34 -15.85
N TRP A 121 17.22 10.91 -16.99
CA TRP A 121 17.84 12.10 -17.57
C TRP A 121 17.45 13.44 -16.90
N LYS A 122 16.39 13.49 -16.08
CA LYS A 122 15.87 14.75 -15.51
C LYS A 122 16.21 14.97 -14.03
N HIS A 123 16.64 13.93 -13.31
CA HIS A 123 16.90 13.99 -11.86
C HIS A 123 18.23 13.34 -11.43
N VAL A 124 19.19 13.17 -12.35
CA VAL A 124 20.59 13.06 -11.92
C VAL A 124 21.00 14.45 -11.43
N PRO A 125 21.31 14.64 -10.14
CA PRO A 125 21.91 15.90 -9.69
C PRO A 125 23.18 16.09 -10.51
N ARG A 126 23.36 17.27 -11.11
CA ARG A 126 24.66 17.59 -11.70
C ARG A 126 25.69 17.52 -10.56
N GLU A 127 26.84 16.90 -10.81
CA GLU A 127 27.96 16.83 -9.85
C GLU A 127 28.40 18.23 -9.37
N ASP A 128 27.93 19.29 -10.02
CA ASP A 128 28.16 20.70 -9.69
C ASP A 128 27.43 21.20 -8.42
N GLU A 129 26.49 20.44 -7.83
CA GLU A 129 25.78 20.82 -6.59
C GLU A 129 26.43 20.26 -5.30
N CYS A 130 27.55 19.56 -5.42
CA CYS A 130 28.40 19.13 -4.30
C CYS A 130 29.67 20.00 -4.23
N ASN A 131 29.53 21.27 -3.87
CA ASN A 131 30.62 22.12 -3.39
C ASN A 131 30.12 23.04 -2.27
#